data_AF-A0A823WG74-F1
#
_entry.id   AF-A0A823WG74-F1
#
_cell.length_a   1.000
_cell.length_b   1.000
_cell.length_c   1.000
_cell.angle_alpha   90.00
_cell.angle_beta   90.00
_cell.angle_gamma   90.00
#
_symmetry.space_group_name_H-M   'P 1'
#
loop_
_entity.id
_entity.type
_entity.pdbx_description
1 polymer ?
#
loop_
_entity_poly.entity_id
_entity_poly.type
_entity_poly.pdbx_seq_one_letter_code
_entity_poly.pdbx_strand_id
1 'polypeptide(L)'
;MKDLDYYLNLPYEIIIKKLDEKDGGGYFARYKDFPYIMGDGENEIEALKDLKEAFKGALEVMLEKGDYIKEPIDNEAKIRINITLP
;
A
#
# COMPACT_ATOMS: atom_id res chain seq x y z
N MET A 1 16.37 -10.45 11.28
CA MET A 1 16.83 -9.88 9.99
C MET A 1 15.66 -9.11 9.43
N LYS A 2 15.87 -7.90 8.90
CA LYS A 2 14.76 -7.15 8.28
C LYS A 2 14.51 -7.75 6.91
N ASP A 3 13.60 -8.72 6.86
CA ASP A 3 13.29 -9.50 5.66
C ASP A 3 11.99 -8.99 5.01
N LEU A 4 11.64 -9.53 3.85
CA LEU A 4 10.47 -9.13 3.08
C LEU A 4 9.18 -9.19 3.91
N ASP A 5 9.00 -10.31 4.62
CA ASP A 5 7.83 -10.56 5.47
C ASP A 5 7.75 -9.58 6.65
N TYR A 6 8.90 -9.14 7.18
CA TYR A 6 8.94 -8.14 8.26
C TYR A 6 8.28 -6.85 7.80
N TYR A 7 8.71 -6.31 6.64
CA TYR A 7 8.14 -5.08 6.10
C TYR A 7 6.69 -5.29 5.63
N LEU A 8 6.33 -6.43 5.04
CA LEU A 8 4.95 -6.70 4.63
C LEU A 8 3.95 -6.72 5.80
N ASN A 9 4.39 -7.10 7.00
CA ASN A 9 3.56 -7.13 8.21
C ASN A 9 3.54 -5.81 8.99
N LEU A 10 4.33 -4.81 8.58
CA LEU A 10 4.30 -3.50 9.24
C LEU A 10 2.98 -2.77 8.93
N PRO A 11 2.46 -1.98 9.88
CA PRO A 11 1.19 -1.26 9.76
C PRO A 11 1.32 -0.02 8.87
N TYR A 12 1.71 -0.22 7.61
CA TYR A 12 1.81 0.86 6.63
C TYR A 12 0.44 1.46 6.31
N GLU A 13 0.38 2.79 6.27
CA GLU A 13 -0.83 3.50 5.85
C GLU A 13 -1.07 3.32 4.35
N ILE A 14 -2.20 2.70 4.02
CA ILE A 14 -2.69 2.52 2.64
C ILE A 14 -3.79 3.54 2.39
N ILE A 15 -3.67 4.27 1.29
CA ILE A 15 -4.67 5.23 0.82
C ILE A 15 -5.38 4.58 -0.38
N ILE A 16 -6.65 4.25 -0.21
CA ILE A 16 -7.53 3.78 -1.29
C ILE A 16 -8.43 4.94 -1.71
N LYS A 17 -8.55 5.16 -3.02
CA LYS A 17 -9.43 6.15 -3.63
C LYS A 17 -10.22 5.50 -4.74
N LYS A 18 -11.53 5.74 -4.77
CA LYS A 18 -12.36 5.42 -5.93
C LYS A 18 -12.06 6.41 -7.04
N LEU A 19 -11.80 5.90 -8.24
CA LEU A 19 -11.63 6.70 -9.45
C LEU A 19 -12.99 6.95 -10.10
N ASP A 20 -13.15 8.13 -10.69
CA ASP A 20 -14.34 8.45 -11.49
C ASP A 20 -14.30 7.65 -12.80
N GLU A 21 -15.46 7.33 -13.39
CA GLU A 21 -15.52 6.60 -14.66
C GLU A 21 -14.76 7.32 -15.80
N LYS A 22 -14.60 8.65 -15.70
CA LYS A 22 -13.83 9.44 -16.67
C LYS A 22 -12.32 9.22 -16.58
N ASP A 23 -11.82 8.81 -15.41
CA ASP A 23 -10.40 8.53 -15.15
C ASP A 23 -10.07 7.03 -15.33
N GLY A 24 -11.00 6.24 -15.89
CA GLY A 24 -10.87 4.80 -16.09
C GLY A 24 -11.72 3.97 -15.13
N GLY A 25 -12.34 4.60 -14.12
CA GLY A 25 -13.15 3.90 -13.12
C GLY A 25 -12.31 3.03 -12.17
N GLY A 26 -13.01 2.30 -11.30
CA GLY A 26 -12.37 1.39 -10.33
C GLY A 26 -11.81 2.08 -9.08
N TYR A 27 -10.78 1.46 -8.52
CA TYR A 27 -10.13 1.84 -7.27
C TYR A 27 -8.62 1.92 -7.47
N PHE A 28 -8.05 2.93 -6.84
CA PHE A 28 -6.63 3.19 -6.81
C PHE A 28 -6.14 3.11 -5.38
N ALA A 29 -5.17 2.24 -5.11
CA ALA A 29 -4.53 2.05 -3.82
C ALA A 29 -3.06 2.44 -3.90
N ARG A 30 -2.53 3.08 -2.85
CA ARG A 30 -1.10 3.37 -2.72
C ARG A 30 -0.68 3.45 -1.27
N TYR A 31 0.61 3.26 -1.01
CA TYR A 31 1.17 3.55 0.31
C TYR A 31 1.45 5.04 0.47
N LYS A 32 1.13 5.58 1.65
CA LYS A 32 1.37 6.99 1.97
C LYS A 32 2.86 7.35 1.95
N ASP A 33 3.67 6.46 2.51
CA ASP A 33 5.13 6.61 2.58
C ASP A 33 5.83 6.21 1.27
N PHE A 34 5.20 5.36 0.45
CA PHE A 34 5.72 4.93 -0.85
C PHE A 34 4.76 5.37 -1.96
N PRO A 35 4.77 6.66 -2.33
CA PRO A 35 3.87 7.16 -3.37
C PRO A 35 4.17 6.55 -4.75
N TYR A 36 5.35 5.95 -4.94
CA TYR A 36 5.75 5.28 -6.18
C TYR A 36 5.19 3.87 -6.31
N ILE A 37 4.64 3.31 -5.22
CA ILE A 37 4.08 1.95 -5.19
C ILE A 37 2.56 2.10 -5.14
N MET A 38 1.94 1.66 -6.22
CA MET A 38 0.52 1.83 -6.49
C MET A 38 -0.05 0.49 -6.92
N GLY A 39 -1.33 0.30 -6.68
CA GLY A 39 -2.11 -0.80 -7.24
C GLY A 39 -3.47 -0.31 -7.67
N ASP A 40 -4.00 -0.89 -8.72
CA ASP A 40 -5.31 -0.58 -9.26
C ASP A 40 -6.19 -1.84 -9.29
N GLY A 41 -7.50 -1.63 -9.34
CA GLY A 41 -8.44 -2.72 -9.45
C GLY A 41 -9.86 -2.24 -9.59
N GLU A 42 -10.74 -3.10 -10.07
CA GLU A 42 -12.16 -2.76 -10.22
C GLU A 42 -12.84 -2.58 -8.85
N ASN A 43 -12.27 -3.18 -7.80
CA ASN A 43 -12.75 -3.15 -6.42
C ASN A 43 -11.64 -2.80 -5.42
N GLU A 44 -12.02 -2.35 -4.22
CA GLU A 44 -11.09 -2.01 -3.12
C GLU A 44 -10.15 -3.17 -2.76
N ILE A 45 -10.69 -4.40 -2.75
CA ILE A 45 -9.92 -5.62 -2.44
C ILE A 45 -8.92 -5.93 -3.54
N GLU A 46 -9.28 -5.73 -4.81
CA GLU A 46 -8.39 -5.97 -5.94
C GLU A 46 -7.25 -4.95 -5.96
N ALA A 47 -7.56 -3.66 -5.81
CA ALA A 47 -6.56 -2.61 -5.70
C ALA A 47 -5.61 -2.84 -4.51
N LEU A 48 -6.13 -3.32 -3.38
CA LEU A 48 -5.31 -3.67 -2.22
C LEU A 48 -4.40 -4.87 -2.49
N LYS A 49 -4.91 -5.90 -3.17
CA LYS A 49 -4.14 -7.10 -3.50
C LYS A 49 -3.01 -6.74 -4.46
N ASP A 50 -3.32 -6.00 -5.51
CA ASP A 50 -2.35 -5.55 -6.50
C ASP A 50 -1.27 -4.66 -5.86
N LEU A 51 -1.68 -3.72 -5.00
CA LEU A 51 -0.76 -2.89 -4.22
C LEU A 51 0.21 -3.74 -3.37
N LYS A 52 -0.28 -4.80 -2.72
CA LYS A 52 0.57 -5.69 -1.92
C LYS A 52 1.57 -6.47 -2.77
N GLU A 53 1.18 -6.92 -3.96
CA GLU A 53 2.10 -7.60 -4.88
C GLU A 53 3.16 -6.63 -5.41
N ALA A 54 2.75 -5.42 -5.79
CA ALA A 54 3.67 -4.36 -6.21
C ALA A 54 4.66 -3.98 -5.09
N PHE A 55 4.18 -3.88 -3.86
CA PHE A 55 5.02 -3.59 -2.69
C PHE A 55 5.98 -4.71 -2.37
N LYS A 56 5.55 -5.96 -2.48
CA LYS A 56 6.41 -7.13 -2.32
C LYS A 56 7.58 -7.07 -3.31
N GLY A 57 7.30 -6.90 -4.61
CA GLY A 57 8.36 -6.82 -5.62
C GLY A 57 9.30 -5.63 -5.40
N ALA A 58 8.76 -4.48 -4.99
CA ALA A 58 9.57 -3.31 -4.67
C ALA A 58 10.49 -3.53 -3.46
N LEU A 59 9.97 -4.17 -2.39
CA LEU A 59 10.76 -4.52 -1.22
C LEU A 59 11.87 -5.54 -1.55
N GLU A 60 11.60 -6.54 -2.38
CA GLU A 60 12.63 -7.50 -2.83
C GLU A 60 13.80 -6.78 -3.50
N VAL A 61 13.50 -5.84 -4.41
CA VAL A 61 14.53 -5.05 -5.09
C VAL A 61 15.26 -4.10 -4.14
N MET A 62 14.55 -3.45 -3.21
CA MET A 62 15.18 -2.56 -2.22
C MET A 62 16.09 -3.34 -1.28
N LEU A 63 15.68 -4.53 -0.84
CA LEU A 63 16.49 -5.41 0.00
C LEU A 63 17.74 -5.90 -0.75
N GLU A 64 17.60 -6.30 -2.02
CA GLU A 64 18.72 -6.73 -2.85
C GLU A 64 19.74 -5.61 -3.06
N LYS A 65 19.27 -4.38 -3.27
CA LYS A 65 20.12 -3.19 -3.44
C LYS A 65 20.67 -2.64 -2.14
N GLY A 66 20.17 -3.09 -0.98
CA GLY A 66 20.47 -2.51 0.32
C GLY A 66 19.94 -1.08 0.49
N ASP A 67 18.88 -0.72 -0.23
CA ASP A 67 18.20 0.57 -0.15
C ASP A 67 17.51 0.74 1.20
N TYR A 68 17.38 2.00 1.64
CA TYR A 68 16.69 2.31 2.88
C TYR A 68 15.17 2.22 2.71
N ILE A 69 14.55 1.25 3.40
CA ILE A 69 13.09 1.10 3.45
C ILE A 69 12.58 1.90 4.65
N LYS A 70 11.77 2.92 4.37
CA LYS A 70 11.17 3.76 5.41
C LYS A 70 10.13 2.94 6.19
N GLU A 71 10.38 2.72 7.47
CA GLU A 71 9.45 2.06 8.39
C GLU A 71 8.28 3.02 8.75
N PRO A 72 7.06 2.51 8.99
CA PRO A 72 5.98 3.36 9.46
C PRO A 72 6.34 3.86 10.85
N ILE A 73 6.10 5.14 11.11
CA ILE A 73 6.45 5.77 12.38
C ILE A 73 5.62 5.08 13.46
N ASP A 74 6.30 4.41 14.40
CA ASP A 74 5.68 3.76 15.55
C ASP A 74 4.92 4.81 16.36
N ASN A 75 3.61 4.86 16.13
CA ASN A 75 2.69 5.58 16.97
C ASN A 75 1.42 4.72 16.98
N GLU A 76 1.50 3.60 17.70
CA GLU A 76 0.41 2.66 17.96
C GLU A 76 -0.47 2.39 16.72
N ALA A 77 -0.21 1.28 16.00
CA ALA A 77 -0.99 0.77 14.88
C ALA A 77 -2.52 0.91 15.05
N LYS A 78 -3.07 2.09 14.77
CA LYS A 78 -4.49 2.37 14.72
C LYS A 78 -4.83 2.45 13.25
N ILE A 79 -5.26 1.32 12.70
CA ILE A 79 -5.92 1.28 11.40
C ILE A 79 -7.19 2.15 11.53
N ARG A 80 -7.11 3.42 11.10
CA ARG A 80 -8.27 4.33 11.04
C ARG A 80 -8.92 4.19 9.67
N ILE A 81 -9.90 3.31 9.59
CA ILE A 81 -10.78 3.17 8.44
C ILE A 81 -11.93 4.19 8.61
N ASN A 82 -11.89 5.30 7.86
CA ASN A 82 -12.97 6.28 7.83
C ASN A 82 -14.01 5.82 6.80
N ILE A 83 -15.11 5.23 7.26
CA ILE A 83 -16.26 4.84 6.42
C ILE A 83 -17.37 5.83 6.72
N THR A 84 -17.88 6.50 5.70
CA THR A 84 -19.13 7.27 5.79
C THR A 84 -20.24 6.40 5.23
N LEU A 85 -21.15 5.94 6.09
CA LEU A 85 -22.37 5.23 5.69
C LEU A 85 -23.53 6.25 5.57
N PRO A 86 -24.42 6.10 4.59
CA PRO A 86 -25.60 6.96 4.40
C PRO A 86 -26.68 6.77 5.47
#